data_AF-A0A094EDH3-F1
#
_entry.id   AF-A0A094EDH3-F1
#
_cell.length_a   1.000
_cell.length_b   1.000
_cell.length_c   1.000
_cell.angle_alpha   90.00
_cell.angle_beta   90.00
_cell.angle_gamma   90.00
#
_symmetry.space_group_name_H-M   'P 1'
#
loop_
_entity.id
_entity.type
_entity.pdbx_description
1 polymer ?
#
loop_
_entity_poly.entity_id
_entity_poly.type
_entity_poly.pdbx_seq_one_letter_code
_entity_poly.pdbx_strand_id
1 'polypeptide(L)'
;MSVAATRACSQQSTPSVQSPSSNTSAHVSALKYAHQAAKLSHLPQDAEGTNDGAAAVEADWVTPQDPVIVTADGGRLPGVPLAEARKLDQLKDEVDVGLGKGAVEGEVGE
;
A
#
# COMPACT_ATOMS: atom_id res chain seq x y z
N MET A 1 -6.16 -8.87 -56.96
CA MET A 1 -5.34 -9.74 -56.09
C MET A 1 -4.84 -8.86 -54.96
N SER A 2 -5.13 -9.00 -53.67
CA SER A 2 -5.95 -9.92 -52.88
C SER A 2 -6.36 -9.16 -51.61
N VAL A 3 -7.59 -9.38 -51.15
CA VAL A 3 -8.06 -8.93 -49.83
C VAL A 3 -7.42 -9.83 -48.75
N ALA A 4 -6.96 -9.25 -47.63
CA ALA A 4 -6.35 -9.99 -46.54
C ALA A 4 -7.14 -9.83 -45.23
N ALA A 5 -7.25 -10.95 -44.53
CA ALA A 5 -8.31 -11.31 -43.62
C ALA A 5 -8.04 -10.95 -42.14
N THR A 6 -9.13 -11.07 -41.39
CA THR A 6 -9.36 -10.94 -39.96
C THR A 6 -8.29 -11.53 -39.02
N ARG A 7 -8.10 -10.87 -37.87
CA ARG A 7 -7.85 -11.55 -36.60
C ARG A 7 -8.60 -10.85 -35.46
N ALA A 8 -9.73 -11.43 -35.08
CA ALA A 8 -10.42 -11.13 -33.84
C ALA A 8 -9.69 -11.81 -32.68
N CYS A 9 -9.12 -11.03 -31.77
CA CYS A 9 -8.68 -11.54 -30.47
C CYS A 9 -9.89 -11.51 -29.53
N SER A 10 -10.62 -12.62 -29.47
CA SER A 10 -11.62 -12.85 -28.43
C SER A 10 -10.93 -13.46 -27.23
N GLN A 11 -10.48 -12.61 -26.31
CA GLN A 11 -10.11 -13.03 -24.96
C GLN A 11 -11.25 -12.61 -24.04
N GLN A 12 -12.31 -13.41 -24.04
CA GLN A 12 -13.35 -13.31 -23.02
C GLN A 12 -12.75 -13.87 -21.72
N SER A 13 -12.15 -12.97 -20.95
CA SER A 13 -11.87 -13.23 -19.53
C SER A 13 -13.22 -13.42 -18.87
N THR A 14 -13.50 -14.64 -18.41
CA THR A 14 -14.68 -14.92 -17.60
C THR A 14 -14.53 -14.17 -16.27
N PRO A 15 -15.47 -13.28 -15.89
CA PRO A 15 -15.47 -12.76 -14.54
C PRO A 15 -15.83 -13.93 -13.62
N SER A 16 -14.82 -14.45 -12.92
CA SER A 16 -15.00 -15.35 -11.79
C SER A 16 -16.01 -14.70 -10.85
N VAL A 17 -17.12 -15.39 -10.62
CA VAL A 17 -18.20 -14.95 -9.72
C VAL A 17 -17.65 -14.98 -8.29
N GLN A 18 -16.93 -13.93 -7.91
CA GLN A 18 -16.55 -13.69 -6.52
C GLN A 18 -17.81 -13.34 -5.74
N SER A 19 -18.06 -14.11 -4.69
CA SER A 19 -19.19 -13.94 -3.80
C SER A 19 -19.19 -12.51 -3.20
N PRO A 20 -20.28 -11.74 -3.33
CA PRO A 20 -20.31 -10.30 -3.01
C PRO A 20 -20.07 -9.97 -1.52
N SER A 21 -20.22 -10.95 -0.64
CA SER A 21 -20.06 -10.80 0.80
C SER A 21 -18.61 -10.50 1.22
N SER A 22 -17.62 -11.08 0.53
CA SER A 22 -16.19 -10.89 0.82
C SER A 22 -15.66 -9.51 0.36
N ASN A 23 -16.18 -9.01 -0.76
CA ASN A 23 -15.79 -7.72 -1.33
C ASN A 23 -16.26 -6.53 -0.48
N THR A 24 -17.39 -6.66 0.21
CA THR A 24 -17.91 -5.58 1.05
C THR A 24 -17.08 -5.40 2.33
N SER A 25 -16.64 -6.50 2.97
CA SER A 25 -15.76 -6.42 4.13
C SER A 25 -14.39 -5.85 3.79
N ALA A 26 -13.81 -6.26 2.64
CA ALA A 26 -12.54 -5.72 2.13
C ALA A 26 -12.63 -4.22 1.80
N HIS A 27 -13.76 -3.77 1.25
CA HIS A 27 -13.99 -2.36 0.97
C HIS A 27 -14.08 -1.53 2.27
N VAL A 28 -14.74 -2.05 3.30
CA VAL A 28 -14.84 -1.38 4.60
C VAL A 28 -13.48 -1.32 5.30
N SER A 29 -12.66 -2.37 5.25
CA SER A 29 -11.30 -2.34 5.79
C SER A 29 -10.41 -1.38 5.01
N ALA A 30 -10.54 -1.31 3.68
CA ALA A 30 -9.80 -0.35 2.85
C ALA A 30 -10.09 1.11 3.21
N LEU A 31 -11.37 1.46 3.46
CA LEU A 31 -11.74 2.79 3.92
C LEU A 31 -11.15 3.12 5.30
N LYS A 32 -11.23 2.17 6.23
CA LYS A 32 -10.65 2.32 7.57
C LYS A 32 -9.13 2.46 7.51
N TYR A 33 -8.47 1.68 6.64
CA TYR A 33 -7.04 1.77 6.39
C TYR A 33 -6.66 3.17 5.88
N ALA A 34 -7.37 3.66 4.85
CA ALA A 34 -7.12 4.98 4.28
C ALA A 34 -7.26 6.09 5.34
N HIS A 35 -8.32 6.05 6.16
CA HIS A 35 -8.52 7.02 7.24
C HIS A 35 -7.42 6.95 8.30
N GLN A 36 -7.01 5.73 8.67
CA GLN A 36 -5.97 5.53 9.67
C GLN A 36 -4.59 5.99 9.15
N ALA A 37 -4.28 5.70 7.89
CA ALA A 37 -3.04 6.14 7.25
C ALA A 37 -3.01 7.67 7.13
N ALA A 38 -4.13 8.30 6.74
CA ALA A 38 -4.25 9.74 6.68
C ALA A 38 -4.04 10.41 8.04
N LYS A 39 -4.63 9.86 9.12
CA LYS A 39 -4.45 10.36 10.50
C LYS A 39 -2.98 10.35 10.93
N LEU A 40 -2.21 9.36 10.48
CA LEU A 40 -0.80 9.18 10.81
C LEU A 40 0.14 9.87 9.82
N SER A 41 -0.39 10.39 8.71
CA SER A 41 0.39 11.22 7.80
C SER A 41 0.71 12.52 8.51
N HIS A 42 2.00 12.79 8.72
CA HIS A 42 2.47 14.06 9.25
C HIS A 42 2.41 15.20 8.22
N LEU A 43 1.83 14.94 7.05
CA LEU A 43 1.61 15.92 6.00
C LEU A 43 0.28 16.63 6.20
N PRO A 44 0.24 17.98 6.13
CA PRO A 44 -1.04 18.69 6.10
C PRO A 44 -1.84 18.25 4.87
N GLN A 45 -3.15 17.97 5.05
CA GLN A 45 -4.02 17.56 3.95
C GLN A 45 -4.12 18.60 2.82
N ASP A 46 -3.75 19.85 3.08
CA ASP A 46 -3.78 20.96 2.13
C ASP A 46 -2.40 21.29 1.53
N ALA A 47 -1.37 20.49 1.82
CA ALA A 47 0.00 20.74 1.37
C ALA A 47 0.25 20.17 -0.03
N GLU A 48 -0.47 20.70 -1.01
CA GLU A 48 -0.18 20.49 -2.43
C GLU A 48 1.09 21.28 -2.79
N GLY A 49 2.26 20.68 -2.54
CA GLY A 49 3.54 21.11 -3.12
C GLY A 49 4.46 22.01 -2.28
N THR A 50 4.34 22.04 -0.95
CA THR A 50 5.29 22.79 -0.08
C THR A 50 5.78 21.93 1.10
N ASN A 51 6.22 20.71 0.79
CA ASN A 51 6.69 19.74 1.77
C ASN A 51 8.21 19.60 1.75
N ASP A 52 8.93 20.58 1.21
CA ASP A 52 10.35 20.48 0.88
C ASP A 52 11.22 20.07 2.09
N GLY A 53 10.77 20.36 3.31
CA GLY A 53 11.41 19.95 4.56
C GLY A 53 11.00 18.58 5.10
N ALA A 54 9.82 18.05 4.76
CA ALA A 54 9.28 16.80 5.33
C ALA A 54 9.67 15.54 4.53
N ALA A 55 10.37 15.70 3.42
CA ALA A 55 10.88 14.59 2.63
C ALA A 55 11.95 13.82 3.41
N ALA A 56 11.82 12.49 3.49
CA ALA A 56 12.85 11.62 4.02
C ALA A 56 14.06 11.59 3.07
N VAL A 57 15.25 11.91 3.58
CA VAL A 57 16.48 11.99 2.79
C VAL A 57 17.50 10.94 3.19
N GLU A 58 17.59 10.62 4.48
CA GLU A 58 18.60 9.71 5.02
C GLU A 58 18.02 8.83 6.14
N ALA A 59 18.70 7.72 6.44
CA ALA A 59 18.40 6.85 7.56
C ALA A 59 19.66 6.66 8.43
N ASP A 60 19.61 7.17 9.66
CA ASP A 60 20.67 7.02 10.66
C ASP A 60 20.45 5.72 11.45
N TRP A 61 21.40 4.80 11.42
CA TRP A 61 21.28 3.52 12.14
C TRP A 61 21.87 3.61 13.55
N VAL A 62 21.00 3.70 14.56
CA VAL A 62 21.42 3.70 15.97
C VAL A 62 21.74 2.28 16.43
N THR A 63 20.92 1.32 16.00
CA THR A 63 21.21 -0.11 16.13
C THR A 63 21.09 -0.77 14.75
N PRO A 64 21.63 -1.98 14.53
CA PRO A 64 21.56 -2.66 13.23
C PRO A 64 20.13 -2.88 12.70
N GLN A 65 19.11 -2.79 13.55
CA GLN A 65 17.71 -2.98 13.18
C GLN A 65 16.84 -1.74 13.48
N ASP A 66 17.43 -0.65 13.94
CA ASP A 66 16.70 0.55 14.36
C ASP A 66 17.22 1.77 13.58
N PRO A 67 16.70 2.00 12.35
CA PRO A 67 16.96 3.20 11.59
C PRO A 67 16.08 4.35 12.08
N VAL A 68 16.67 5.54 12.19
CA VAL A 68 15.95 6.79 12.36
C VAL A 68 15.97 7.58 11.07
N ILE A 69 14.80 7.83 10.52
CA ILE A 69 14.67 8.54 9.23
C ILE A 69 14.83 10.05 9.46
N VAL A 70 15.79 10.64 8.76
CA VAL A 70 16.12 12.07 8.78
C VAL A 70 15.45 12.76 7.60
N THR A 71 14.81 13.90 7.88
CA THR A 71 14.12 14.72 6.90
C THR A 71 15.04 15.79 6.31
N ALA A 72 14.68 16.36 5.16
CA ALA A 72 15.51 17.34 4.44
C ALA A 72 15.84 18.61 5.25
N ASP A 73 14.99 18.95 6.22
CA ASP A 73 15.19 20.05 7.17
C ASP A 73 16.13 19.69 8.36
N GLY A 74 16.68 18.47 8.38
CA GLY A 74 17.50 17.94 9.48
C GLY A 74 16.68 17.43 10.67
N GLY A 75 15.35 17.43 10.55
CA GLY A 75 14.44 16.82 11.51
C GLY A 75 14.48 15.29 11.49
N ARG A 76 13.68 14.67 12.36
CA ARG A 76 13.48 13.22 12.40
C ARG A 76 12.02 12.92 12.15
N LEU A 77 11.73 11.92 11.32
CA LEU A 77 10.35 11.42 11.21
C LEU A 77 9.94 10.83 12.57
N PRO A 78 8.82 11.30 13.15
CA PRO A 78 8.31 10.71 14.37
C PRO A 78 7.88 9.26 14.12
N GLY A 79 8.19 8.39 15.08
CA GLY A 79 7.74 7.01 15.05
C GLY A 79 6.22 6.92 15.18
N VAL A 80 5.63 5.94 14.49
CA VAL A 80 4.21 5.63 14.63
C VAL A 80 3.98 4.93 15.98
N PRO A 81 2.98 5.34 16.79
CA PRO A 81 2.66 4.64 18.03
C PRO A 81 2.33 3.17 17.79
N LEU A 82 2.90 2.27 18.61
CA LEU A 82 2.79 0.81 18.41
C LEU A 82 1.35 0.30 18.25
N ALA A 83 0.41 0.86 19.02
CA ALA A 83 -1.00 0.48 18.94
C ALA A 83 -1.63 0.84 17.58
N GLU A 84 -1.26 1.99 17.03
CA GLU A 84 -1.78 2.47 15.74
C GLU A 84 -1.08 1.76 14.57
N ALA A 85 0.21 1.42 14.71
CA ALA A 85 0.94 0.59 13.75
C ALA A 85 0.31 -0.80 13.59
N ARG A 86 0.06 -1.50 14.72
CA ARG A 86 -0.62 -2.81 14.71
C ARG A 86 -1.98 -2.74 14.01
N LYS A 87 -2.72 -1.65 14.23
CA LYS A 87 -4.03 -1.45 13.62
C LYS A 87 -3.93 -1.27 12.11
N LEU A 88 -2.93 -0.56 11.61
CA LEU A 88 -2.67 -0.45 10.17
C LEU A 88 -2.33 -1.80 9.56
N ASP A 89 -1.46 -2.58 10.20
CA ASP A 89 -1.07 -3.92 9.72
C ASP A 89 -2.28 -4.83 9.62
N GLN A 90 -3.10 -4.88 10.67
CA GLN A 90 -4.33 -5.67 10.67
C GLN A 90 -5.30 -5.24 9.55
N LEU A 91 -5.52 -3.93 9.38
CA LEU A 91 -6.40 -3.43 8.33
C LEU A 91 -5.87 -3.73 6.94
N LYS A 92 -4.55 -3.70 6.75
CA LYS A 92 -3.89 -4.06 5.49
C LYS A 92 -4.05 -5.56 5.20
N ASP A 93 -3.80 -6.41 6.19
CA ASP A 93 -3.98 -7.85 6.05
C ASP A 93 -5.43 -8.20 5.70
N GLU A 94 -6.42 -7.56 6.32
CA GLU A 94 -7.85 -7.73 6.00
C GLU A 94 -8.20 -7.31 4.57
N VAL A 95 -7.55 -6.26 4.04
CA VAL A 95 -7.70 -5.82 2.64
C VAL A 95 -7.05 -6.81 1.68
N ASP A 96 -5.82 -7.23 1.95
CA ASP A 96 -5.03 -8.13 1.10
C ASP A 96 -5.65 -9.54 1.03
N VAL A 97 -6.17 -10.04 2.15
CA VAL A 97 -6.90 -11.32 2.20
C VAL A 97 -8.23 -11.20 1.46
N GLY A 98 -8.93 -10.07 1.60
CA GLY A 98 -10.22 -9.82 0.94
C GLY A 98 -10.13 -9.61 -0.57
N LEU A 99 -9.00 -9.10 -1.07
CA LEU A 99 -8.74 -8.89 -2.51
C LEU A 99 -8.17 -10.12 -3.23
N GLY A 100 -7.93 -11.22 -2.51
CA GLY A 100 -7.39 -12.45 -3.09
C GLY A 100 -5.91 -12.30 -3.44
N LYS A 101 -5.04 -12.47 -2.43
CA LYS A 101 -3.60 -12.49 -2.63
C LYS A 101 -3.19 -13.69 -3.49
N GLY A 102 -2.82 -13.43 -4.74
CA GLY A 102 -1.99 -14.33 -5.54
C GLY A 102 -0.67 -14.57 -4.83
N ALA A 103 -0.33 -15.83 -4.62
CA ALA A 103 0.90 -16.30 -4.01
C ALA A 103 2.13 -15.63 -4.63
N VAL A 104 2.93 -14.95 -3.79
CA VAL A 104 4.37 -14.85 -4.01
C VAL A 104 4.99 -15.26 -2.68
N GLU A 105 5.10 -16.57 -2.52
CA GLU A 105 6.02 -17.17 -1.56
C GLU A 105 7.44 -16.81 -1.98
N GLY A 106 8.25 -16.37 -1.03
CA GLY A 106 9.66 -16.13 -1.24
C GLY A 106 10.38 -17.45 -1.49
N GLU A 107 11.06 -17.54 -2.63
CA GLU A 107 12.12 -18.52 -2.82
C GLU A 107 13.40 -17.91 -2.20
N VAL A 108 13.71 -18.34 -0.97
CA VAL A 108 15.01 -18.16 -0.35
C VAL A 108 15.96 -19.15 -1.02
N GLY A 109 16.81 -18.67 -1.91
CA GLY A 109 17.97 -19.41 -2.42
C GLY A 109 19.15 -19.22 -1.47
N GLU A 110 19.68 -20.34 -0.99
CA GLU A 110 20.83 -20.53 -0.08
C GLU A 110 22.12 -19.81 -0.51
#